data_AF-A0A6C0ELT0-F1
#
_entry.id   AF-A0A6C0ELT0-F1
#
_cell.length_a   1.000
_cell.length_b   1.000
_cell.length_c   1.000
_cell.angle_alpha   90.00
_cell.angle_beta   90.00
_cell.angle_gamma   90.00
#
_symmetry.space_group_name_H-M   'P 1'
#
loop_
_entity.id
_entity.type
_entity.pdbx_description
1 polymer ?
#
loop_
_entity_poly.entity_id
_entity_poly.type
_entity_poly.pdbx_seq_one_letter_code
_entity_poly.pdbx_strand_id
1 'polypeptide(L)'
;MKNCTGSLSSRTPRGTLTEDISKIQSEFYASHPQAIFFRKGQKMECAHFVTEQVPLARLFSNSVYVIPGTDDIYVDYPIIKSYVTQTNYAPIVRELIRVIHATIEHYGGFNLHVNLLSFSVSAAERYTDAIKMFCAECSKTDIRYLERMHKMYIYNTPHMIHLISAFMIRFTNDSIKEKMVHYSKEESATKIQTLHAHVKSEN
;
A
#
# COMPACT_ATOMS: atom_id res chain seq x y z
N MET A 1 -7.18 -17.87 -30.33
CA MET A 1 -7.96 -17.50 -29.13
C MET A 1 -7.73 -18.58 -28.09
N LYS A 2 -6.93 -18.29 -27.05
CA LYS A 2 -6.71 -19.18 -25.90
C LYS A 2 -7.25 -18.45 -24.67
N ASN A 3 -8.29 -19.02 -24.06
CA ASN A 3 -8.88 -18.52 -22.83
C ASN A 3 -7.94 -18.83 -21.67
N CYS A 4 -7.30 -17.80 -21.12
CA CYS A 4 -6.62 -17.87 -19.83
C CYS A 4 -7.58 -17.36 -18.76
N THR A 5 -8.42 -18.25 -18.23
CA THR A 5 -9.13 -18.02 -16.97
C THR A 5 -8.15 -18.24 -15.84
N GLY A 6 -7.42 -17.18 -15.47
CA GLY A 6 -6.66 -17.15 -14.22
C GLY A 6 -7.62 -17.22 -13.04
N SER A 7 -7.51 -18.28 -12.25
CA SER A 7 -8.32 -18.47 -11.04
C SER A 7 -8.04 -17.33 -10.05
N LEU A 8 -9.04 -16.51 -9.78
CA LEU A 8 -9.05 -15.62 -8.62
C LEU A 8 -9.04 -16.49 -7.36
N SER A 9 -7.88 -16.57 -6.72
CA SER A 9 -7.67 -17.20 -5.42
C SER A 9 -8.71 -16.70 -4.42
N SER A 10 -9.39 -17.63 -3.74
CA SER A 10 -10.33 -17.36 -2.66
C SER A 10 -9.66 -16.49 -1.59
N ARG A 11 -10.19 -15.27 -1.36
CA ARG A 11 -9.69 -14.37 -0.31
C ARG A 11 -10.08 -14.91 1.06
N THR A 12 -9.11 -15.10 1.94
CA THR A 12 -9.35 -15.17 3.40
C THR A 12 -9.79 -13.78 3.90
N PRO A 13 -10.73 -13.66 4.85
CA PRO A 13 -11.20 -12.37 5.33
C PRO A 13 -10.08 -11.52 5.96
N ARG A 14 -9.98 -10.23 5.59
CA ARG A 14 -8.96 -9.27 6.10
C ARG A 14 -8.87 -9.25 7.63
N GLY A 15 -9.99 -9.43 8.35
CA GLY A 15 -10.04 -9.45 9.82
C GLY A 15 -9.05 -10.46 10.43
N THR A 16 -8.98 -11.66 9.85
CA THR A 16 -8.10 -12.73 10.34
C THR A 16 -6.62 -12.39 10.18
N LEU A 17 -6.22 -11.70 9.11
CA LEU A 17 -4.80 -11.37 8.89
C LEU A 17 -4.31 -10.28 9.85
N THR A 18 -5.12 -9.25 10.11
CA THR A 18 -4.72 -8.17 11.03
C THR A 18 -4.57 -8.71 12.45
N GLU A 19 -5.43 -9.65 12.84
CA GLU A 19 -5.33 -10.38 14.12
C GLU A 19 -4.08 -11.26 14.16
N ASP A 20 -3.80 -12.03 13.10
CA ASP A 20 -2.59 -12.85 12.96
C ASP A 20 -1.33 -11.99 13.12
N ILE A 21 -1.24 -10.86 12.39
CA ILE A 21 -0.11 -9.93 12.46
C ILE A 21 0.03 -9.37 13.87
N SER A 22 -1.06 -8.93 14.50
CA SER A 22 -1.03 -8.37 15.86
C SER A 22 -0.50 -9.39 16.88
N LYS A 23 -0.91 -10.66 16.75
CA LYS A 23 -0.43 -11.75 17.59
C LYS A 23 1.07 -11.99 17.39
N ILE A 24 1.53 -12.10 16.14
CA ILE A 24 2.95 -12.29 15.81
C ILE A 24 3.82 -11.14 16.36
N GLN A 25 3.34 -9.90 16.21
CA GLN A 25 4.04 -8.73 16.76
C GLN A 25 4.11 -8.80 18.28
N SER A 26 3.02 -9.18 18.94
CA SER A 26 2.97 -9.33 20.40
C SER A 26 3.95 -10.40 20.89
N GLU A 27 4.04 -11.54 20.19
CA GLU A 27 4.99 -12.62 20.47
C GLU A 27 6.45 -12.15 20.33
N PHE A 28 6.75 -11.37 19.28
CA PHE A 28 8.09 -10.78 19.09
C PHE A 28 8.47 -9.87 20.26
N TYR A 29 7.60 -8.96 20.67
CA TYR A 29 7.91 -8.03 21.76
C TYR A 29 7.94 -8.72 23.14
N ALA A 30 7.14 -9.75 23.37
CA ALA A 30 7.17 -10.54 24.60
C ALA A 30 8.48 -11.34 24.74
N SER A 31 9.04 -11.83 23.63
CA SER A 31 10.29 -12.61 23.61
C SER A 31 11.57 -11.75 23.61
N HIS A 32 11.46 -10.43 23.42
CA HIS A 32 12.60 -9.49 23.39
C HIS A 32 12.45 -8.37 24.45
N PRO A 33 12.45 -8.68 25.76
CA PRO A 33 12.12 -7.73 26.83
C PRO A 33 13.14 -6.58 27.02
N GLN A 34 14.28 -6.59 26.33
CA GLN A 34 15.26 -5.50 26.38
C GLN A 34 15.03 -4.43 25.29
N ALA A 35 14.15 -3.46 25.57
CA ALA A 35 14.44 -2.02 25.43
C ALA A 35 13.16 -1.18 25.58
N ILE A 36 12.99 -0.58 26.77
CA ILE A 36 11.98 0.45 27.07
C ILE A 36 12.15 1.69 26.15
N PHE A 37 13.30 1.80 25.45
CA PHE A 37 13.51 2.72 24.33
C PHE A 37 13.39 1.99 23.00
N PHE A 38 12.26 2.20 22.30
CA PHE A 38 11.99 1.70 20.94
C PHE A 38 13.15 2.07 19.98
N ARG A 39 14.08 1.15 19.74
CA ARG A 39 15.18 1.39 18.78
C ARG A 39 14.65 1.18 17.37
N LYS A 40 15.11 2.01 16.42
CA LYS A 40 14.75 1.92 14.99
C LYS A 40 14.92 0.50 14.42
N GLY A 41 15.87 -0.29 14.94
CA GLY A 41 16.12 -1.69 14.58
C GLY A 41 14.97 -2.65 14.94
N GLN A 42 14.36 -2.52 16.12
CA GLN A 42 13.31 -3.45 16.60
C GLN A 42 12.07 -3.46 15.69
N LYS A 43 11.71 -2.31 15.11
CA LYS A 43 10.60 -2.23 14.15
C LYS A 43 10.89 -3.02 12.87
N MET A 44 12.14 -3.04 12.44
CA MET A 44 12.57 -3.75 11.22
C MET A 44 12.68 -5.26 11.48
N GLU A 45 13.23 -5.64 12.63
CA GLU A 45 13.30 -7.04 13.08
C GLU A 45 11.91 -7.64 13.25
N CYS A 46 10.99 -6.91 13.89
CA CYS A 46 9.60 -7.31 14.02
C CYS A 46 8.92 -7.52 12.66
N ALA A 47 9.17 -6.62 11.70
CA ALA A 47 8.63 -6.77 10.35
C ALA A 47 9.24 -7.96 9.59
N HIS A 48 10.53 -8.24 9.79
CA HIS A 48 11.17 -9.45 9.27
C HIS A 48 10.54 -10.71 9.85
N PHE A 49 10.34 -10.74 11.16
CA PHE A 49 9.69 -11.85 11.88
C PHE A 49 8.27 -12.12 11.37
N VAL A 50 7.51 -11.07 11.03
CA VAL A 50 6.20 -11.23 10.37
C VAL A 50 6.33 -11.94 9.02
N THR A 51 7.32 -11.58 8.20
CA THR A 51 7.51 -12.21 6.87
C THR A 51 8.05 -13.64 6.93
N GLU A 52 8.65 -14.06 8.04
CA GLU A 52 9.03 -15.46 8.28
C GLU A 52 7.82 -16.35 8.57
N GLN A 53 6.76 -15.77 9.15
CA GLN A 53 5.57 -16.51 9.56
C GLN A 53 4.41 -16.40 8.57
N VAL A 54 4.30 -15.28 7.85
CA VAL A 54 3.22 -15.03 6.89
C VAL A 54 3.82 -14.83 5.49
N PRO A 55 3.39 -15.62 4.49
CA PRO A 55 3.87 -15.46 3.13
C PRO A 55 3.67 -14.03 2.61
N LEU A 56 4.72 -13.48 1.99
CA LEU A 56 4.72 -12.11 1.47
C LEU A 56 3.56 -11.83 0.50
N ALA A 57 3.19 -12.83 -0.31
CA ALA A 57 2.05 -12.73 -1.23
C ALA A 57 0.71 -12.51 -0.49
N ARG A 58 0.49 -13.21 0.65
CA ARG A 58 -0.72 -13.04 1.48
C ARG A 58 -0.74 -11.66 2.12
N LEU A 59 0.40 -11.18 2.60
CA LEU A 59 0.54 -9.83 3.19
C LEU A 59 0.26 -8.74 2.14
N PHE A 60 0.82 -8.90 0.94
CA PHE A 60 0.61 -7.98 -0.16
C PHE A 60 -0.85 -7.97 -0.62
N SER A 61 -1.46 -9.13 -0.91
CA SER A 61 -2.83 -9.18 -1.46
C SER A 61 -3.90 -8.66 -0.50
N ASN A 62 -3.60 -8.56 0.79
CA ASN A 62 -4.49 -8.00 1.80
C ASN A 62 -4.27 -6.50 2.05
N SER A 63 -3.12 -5.96 1.63
CA SER A 63 -2.77 -4.55 1.81
C SER A 63 -2.80 -3.75 0.52
N VAL A 64 -2.65 -4.39 -0.64
CA VAL A 64 -2.73 -3.79 -1.97
C VAL A 64 -3.63 -4.63 -2.85
N TYR A 65 -4.74 -4.06 -3.31
CA TYR A 65 -5.69 -4.78 -4.16
C TYR A 65 -6.61 -3.84 -4.93
N VAL A 66 -7.13 -4.34 -6.04
CA VAL A 66 -8.20 -3.69 -6.81
C VAL A 66 -9.54 -3.93 -6.13
N ILE A 67 -10.36 -2.88 -6.01
CA ILE A 67 -11.75 -2.98 -5.58
C ILE A 67 -12.51 -3.76 -6.66
N PRO A 68 -13.22 -4.85 -6.33
CA PRO A 68 -13.91 -5.64 -7.34
C PRO A 68 -14.87 -4.80 -8.18
N GLY A 69 -14.78 -4.96 -9.50
CA GLY A 69 -15.65 -4.26 -10.46
C GLY A 69 -15.22 -2.84 -10.82
N THR A 70 -14.13 -2.30 -10.25
CA THR A 70 -13.70 -0.93 -10.51
C THR A 70 -12.21 -0.83 -10.87
N ASP A 71 -11.79 0.36 -11.33
CA ASP A 71 -10.39 0.71 -11.58
C ASP A 71 -9.67 1.25 -10.31
N ASP A 72 -10.28 1.09 -9.14
CA ASP A 72 -9.76 1.61 -7.87
C ASP A 72 -8.78 0.63 -7.23
N ILE A 73 -7.53 1.05 -7.07
CA ILE A 73 -6.49 0.32 -6.35
C ILE A 73 -6.42 0.86 -4.93
N TYR A 74 -6.64 0.00 -3.94
CA TYR A 74 -6.53 0.36 -2.52
C TYR A 74 -5.21 -0.12 -1.92
N VAL A 75 -4.55 0.78 -1.17
CA VAL A 75 -3.26 0.59 -0.50
C VAL A 75 -3.42 0.92 0.99
N ASP A 76 -3.21 -0.09 1.84
CA ASP A 76 -3.41 -0.01 3.29
C ASP A 76 -2.07 0.07 4.04
N TYR A 77 -1.58 1.29 4.27
CA TYR A 77 -0.32 1.52 4.97
C TYR A 77 -0.24 0.85 6.36
N PRO A 78 -1.30 0.89 7.21
CA PRO A 78 -1.34 0.14 8.46
C PRO A 78 -0.90 -1.32 8.38
N ILE A 79 -1.23 -2.02 7.29
CA ILE A 79 -0.79 -3.40 7.06
C ILE A 79 0.63 -3.39 6.47
N ILE A 80 0.90 -2.58 5.44
CA ILE A 80 2.23 -2.47 4.79
C ILE A 80 3.36 -2.28 5.80
N LYS A 81 3.18 -1.37 6.76
CA LYS A 81 4.21 -1.04 7.75
C LYS A 81 4.59 -2.20 8.67
N SER A 82 3.77 -3.26 8.72
CA SER A 82 3.99 -4.41 9.58
C SER A 82 4.98 -5.42 9.00
N TYR A 83 5.28 -5.34 7.69
CA TYR A 83 6.07 -6.37 7.02
C TYR A 83 7.02 -5.83 5.95
N VAL A 84 6.79 -4.62 5.42
CA VAL A 84 7.65 -4.06 4.36
C VAL A 84 8.95 -3.52 4.95
N THR A 85 10.06 -4.06 4.46
CA THR A 85 11.43 -3.76 4.89
C THR A 85 12.36 -3.69 3.69
N GLN A 86 13.57 -3.15 3.88
CA GLN A 86 14.55 -2.99 2.79
C GLN A 86 14.84 -4.32 2.05
N THR A 87 14.78 -5.46 2.74
CA THR A 87 15.03 -6.77 2.14
C THR A 87 13.94 -7.20 1.16
N ASN A 88 12.73 -6.65 1.28
CA ASN A 88 11.59 -7.01 0.44
C ASN A 88 11.01 -5.84 -0.38
N TYR A 89 11.71 -4.70 -0.47
CA TYR A 89 11.29 -3.59 -1.34
C TYR A 89 11.14 -4.02 -2.80
N ALA A 90 12.12 -4.73 -3.37
CA ALA A 90 12.08 -5.14 -4.77
C ALA A 90 10.87 -6.03 -5.14
N PRO A 91 10.59 -7.15 -4.43
CA PRO A 91 9.41 -7.94 -4.73
C PRO A 91 8.10 -7.17 -4.52
N ILE A 92 8.01 -6.27 -3.52
CA ILE A 92 6.81 -5.48 -3.26
C ILE A 92 6.55 -4.43 -4.34
N VAL A 93 7.58 -3.70 -4.74
CA VAL A 93 7.49 -2.71 -5.82
C VAL A 93 7.08 -3.39 -7.13
N ARG A 94 7.69 -4.54 -7.46
CA ARG A 94 7.34 -5.31 -8.66
C ARG A 94 5.87 -5.72 -8.66
N GLU A 95 5.37 -6.21 -7.52
CA GLU A 95 3.99 -6.65 -7.43
C GLU A 95 2.99 -5.47 -7.49
N LEU A 96 3.33 -4.33 -6.88
CA LEU A 96 2.55 -3.11 -7.01
C LEU A 96 2.44 -2.65 -8.48
N ILE A 97 3.55 -2.64 -9.20
CA ILE A 97 3.57 -2.28 -10.63
C ILE A 97 2.76 -3.28 -11.44
N ARG A 98 2.84 -4.57 -11.13
CA ARG A 98 2.04 -5.61 -11.78
C ARG A 98 0.54 -5.37 -11.60
N VAL A 99 0.10 -5.00 -10.39
CA VAL A 99 -1.29 -4.66 -10.10
C VAL A 99 -1.71 -3.43 -10.91
N ILE A 100 -0.95 -2.34 -10.85
CA ILE A 100 -1.27 -1.10 -11.59
C ILE A 100 -1.33 -1.37 -13.09
N HIS A 101 -0.36 -2.11 -13.64
CA HIS A 101 -0.33 -2.44 -15.05
C HIS A 101 -1.56 -3.25 -15.47
N ALA A 102 -1.89 -4.31 -14.73
CA ALA A 102 -3.07 -5.12 -15.00
C ALA A 102 -4.38 -4.30 -14.94
N THR A 103 -4.49 -3.37 -13.99
CA THR A 103 -5.64 -2.45 -13.91
C THR A 103 -5.70 -1.53 -15.14
N ILE A 104 -4.57 -0.96 -15.58
CA ILE A 104 -4.52 -0.12 -16.78
C ILE A 104 -4.88 -0.92 -18.04
N GLU A 105 -4.36 -2.14 -18.19
CA GLU A 105 -4.69 -3.00 -19.34
C GLU A 105 -6.18 -3.32 -19.39
N HIS A 106 -6.82 -3.50 -18.23
CA HIS A 106 -8.23 -3.87 -18.14
C HIS A 106 -9.19 -2.68 -18.26
N TYR A 107 -8.90 -1.56 -17.59
CA TYR A 107 -9.82 -0.41 -17.47
C TYR A 107 -9.35 0.83 -18.25
N GLY A 108 -8.15 0.82 -18.83
CA GLY A 108 -7.57 1.95 -19.56
C GLY A 108 -6.96 3.06 -18.68
N GLY A 109 -7.13 2.95 -17.36
CA GLY A 109 -6.66 3.88 -16.33
C GLY A 109 -6.90 3.29 -14.93
N PHE A 110 -6.64 4.09 -13.90
CA PHE A 110 -6.87 3.68 -12.50
C PHE A 110 -7.05 4.88 -11.56
N ASN A 111 -7.73 4.64 -10.44
CA ASN A 111 -7.64 5.48 -9.25
C ASN A 111 -6.76 4.82 -8.20
N LEU A 112 -6.04 5.64 -7.43
CA LEU A 112 -5.22 5.16 -6.32
C LEU A 112 -5.77 5.65 -4.99
N HIS A 113 -6.09 4.73 -4.10
CA HIS A 113 -6.64 5.00 -2.78
C HIS A 113 -5.61 4.58 -1.72
N VAL A 114 -5.00 5.55 -1.03
CA VAL A 114 -3.93 5.29 -0.06
C VAL A 114 -4.37 5.67 1.34
N ASN A 115 -4.54 4.66 2.19
CA ASN A 115 -4.76 4.88 3.62
C ASN A 115 -3.43 5.12 4.32
N LEU A 116 -3.14 6.35 4.73
CA LEU A 116 -1.93 6.74 5.43
C LEU A 116 -2.07 6.77 6.97
N LEU A 117 -3.04 6.06 7.54
CA LEU A 117 -3.23 6.02 8.99
C LEU A 117 -1.91 5.65 9.68
N SER A 118 -1.46 6.49 10.63
CA SER A 118 -0.18 6.39 11.36
C SER A 118 1.10 6.58 10.53
N PHE A 119 1.00 7.11 9.30
CA PHE A 119 2.17 7.47 8.50
C PHE A 119 2.85 8.73 9.07
N SER A 120 4.17 8.68 9.20
CA SER A 120 4.99 9.74 9.79
C SER A 120 6.16 10.11 8.87
N VAL A 121 6.87 11.20 9.17
CA VAL A 121 8.09 11.59 8.44
C VAL A 121 9.14 10.47 8.48
N SER A 122 9.34 9.85 9.64
CA SER A 122 10.28 8.73 9.78
C SER A 122 9.84 7.46 9.01
N ALA A 123 8.56 7.34 8.68
CA ALA A 123 8.08 6.33 7.72
C ALA A 123 8.45 6.73 6.29
N ALA A 124 8.22 7.99 5.89
CA ALA A 124 8.58 8.49 4.56
C ALA A 124 10.09 8.34 4.26
N GLU A 125 10.94 8.71 5.22
CA GLU A 125 12.40 8.50 5.13
C GLU A 125 12.75 7.02 4.96
N ARG A 126 12.10 6.14 5.73
CA ARG A 126 12.35 4.70 5.67
C ARG A 126 12.03 4.12 4.29
N TYR A 127 10.90 4.49 3.71
CA TYR A 127 10.45 3.95 2.42
C TYR A 127 10.98 4.72 1.20
N THR A 128 11.87 5.68 1.41
CA THR A 128 12.51 6.47 0.33
C THR A 128 13.07 5.59 -0.79
N ASP A 129 13.77 4.50 -0.44
CA ASP A 129 14.40 3.65 -1.45
C ASP A 129 13.37 2.80 -2.21
N ALA A 130 12.29 2.37 -1.55
CA ALA A 130 11.18 1.70 -2.21
C ALA A 130 10.48 2.65 -3.22
N ILE A 131 10.28 3.91 -2.83
CA ILE A 131 9.70 4.94 -3.69
C ILE A 131 10.58 5.20 -4.91
N LYS A 132 11.90 5.39 -4.72
CA LYS A 132 12.85 5.57 -5.82
C LYS A 132 12.83 4.39 -6.77
N MET A 133 12.79 3.17 -6.24
CA MET A 133 12.72 1.95 -7.03
C MET A 133 11.43 1.91 -7.84
N PHE A 134 10.28 2.23 -7.24
CA PHE A 134 9.01 2.32 -7.94
C PHE A 134 9.07 3.32 -9.11
N CYS A 135 9.56 4.54 -8.86
CA CYS A 135 9.71 5.54 -9.91
C CYS A 135 10.65 5.07 -11.04
N ALA A 136 11.78 4.47 -10.69
CA ALA A 136 12.74 3.96 -11.67
C ALA A 136 12.13 2.83 -12.53
N GLU A 137 11.36 1.92 -11.95
CA GLU A 137 10.66 0.88 -12.70
C GLU A 137 9.55 1.46 -13.59
N CYS A 138 8.79 2.45 -13.12
CA CYS A 138 7.81 3.16 -13.93
C CYS A 138 8.43 3.86 -15.14
N SER A 139 9.68 4.35 -15.04
CA SER A 139 10.38 4.99 -16.16
C SER A 139 10.94 4.01 -17.20
N LYS A 140 10.92 2.69 -16.94
CA LYS A 140 11.43 1.67 -17.87
C LYS A 140 10.40 1.20 -18.90
N THR A 141 9.14 1.59 -18.75
CA THR A 141 8.06 1.17 -19.64
C THR A 141 7.55 2.38 -20.43
N ASP A 142 6.96 2.11 -21.60
CA ASP A 142 6.28 3.16 -22.39
C ASP A 142 4.94 3.58 -21.77
N ILE A 143 4.55 2.95 -20.66
CA ILE A 143 3.29 3.23 -19.97
C ILE A 143 3.44 4.55 -19.22
N ARG A 144 2.63 5.52 -19.64
CA ARG A 144 2.53 6.81 -18.98
C ARG A 144 1.63 6.72 -17.74
N TYR A 145 2.12 6.07 -16.68
CA TYR A 145 1.36 5.79 -15.46
C TYR A 145 0.65 7.01 -14.88
N LEU A 146 1.32 8.18 -14.85
CA LEU A 146 0.73 9.41 -14.33
C LEU A 146 -0.43 9.94 -15.18
N GLU A 147 -0.35 9.77 -16.51
CA GLU A 147 -1.44 10.15 -17.43
C GLU A 147 -2.63 9.19 -17.27
N ARG A 148 -2.36 7.91 -17.03
CA ARG A 148 -3.35 6.85 -16.81
C ARG A 148 -3.98 6.87 -15.42
N MET A 149 -3.39 7.59 -14.47
CA MET A 149 -3.96 7.77 -13.14
C MET A 149 -5.03 8.86 -13.18
N HIS A 150 -6.28 8.56 -12.86
CA HIS A 150 -7.37 9.54 -12.84
C HIS A 150 -7.29 10.42 -11.59
N LYS A 151 -7.35 9.80 -10.40
CA LYS A 151 -7.22 10.46 -9.10
C LYS A 151 -6.39 9.64 -8.12
N MET A 152 -5.78 10.33 -7.16
CA MET A 152 -5.10 9.75 -6.00
C MET A 152 -5.78 10.25 -4.72
N TYR A 153 -6.55 9.39 -4.07
CA TYR A 153 -7.23 9.68 -2.81
C TYR A 153 -6.33 9.31 -1.63
N ILE A 154 -5.97 10.32 -0.83
CA ILE A 154 -5.15 10.16 0.36
C ILE A 154 -6.05 10.24 1.60
N TYR A 155 -6.18 9.12 2.29
CA TYR A 155 -6.92 9.01 3.55
C TYR A 155 -5.98 9.14 4.73
N ASN A 156 -6.53 9.59 5.85
CA ASN A 156 -5.84 9.87 7.10
C ASN A 156 -4.63 10.77 6.84
N THR A 157 -4.86 11.84 6.06
CA THR A 157 -3.81 12.73 5.59
C THR A 157 -3.06 13.30 6.79
N PRO A 158 -1.75 13.01 6.95
CA PRO A 158 -0.98 13.57 8.06
C PRO A 158 -0.83 15.08 7.88
N HIS A 159 -0.81 15.85 8.97
CA HIS A 159 -0.58 17.30 8.91
C HIS A 159 0.73 17.68 8.17
N MET A 160 1.71 16.77 8.17
CA MET A 160 3.00 16.91 7.49
C MET A 160 2.97 16.45 6.01
N ILE A 161 1.79 16.26 5.41
CA ILE A 161 1.68 15.78 4.02
C ILE A 161 2.42 16.69 3.04
N HIS A 162 2.50 18.01 3.30
CA HIS A 162 3.26 18.93 2.48
C HIS A 162 4.76 18.59 2.41
N LEU A 163 5.36 18.13 3.52
CA LEU A 163 6.75 17.67 3.54
C LEU A 163 6.93 16.37 2.77
N ILE A 164 5.96 15.46 2.89
CA ILE A 164 5.95 14.19 2.15
C ILE A 164 5.78 14.49 0.64
N SER A 165 4.86 15.37 0.25
CA SER A 165 4.64 15.77 -1.14
C SER A 165 5.87 16.48 -1.73
N ALA A 166 6.50 17.38 -0.98
CA ALA A 166 7.75 18.03 -1.39
C ALA A 166 8.92 17.04 -1.51
N PHE A 167 8.88 15.94 -0.77
CA PHE A 167 9.83 14.85 -0.94
C PHE A 167 9.52 14.02 -2.19
N MET A 168 8.26 13.65 -2.41
CA MET A 168 7.79 12.84 -3.55
C MET A 168 7.94 13.55 -4.90
N ILE A 169 7.84 14.88 -4.93
CA ILE A 169 8.01 15.69 -6.15
C ILE A 169 9.42 15.62 -6.72
N ARG A 170 10.42 15.23 -5.92
CA ARG A 170 11.78 14.99 -6.42
C ARG A 170 11.87 13.77 -7.33
N PHE A 171 10.85 12.91 -7.28
CA PHE A 171 10.76 11.65 -8.02
C PHE A 171 9.54 11.61 -8.96
N THR A 172 8.75 12.69 -9.01
CA THR A 172 7.52 12.79 -9.79
C THR A 172 7.40 14.18 -10.43
N ASN A 173 6.45 14.38 -11.35
CA ASN A 173 6.16 15.69 -11.93
C ASN A 173 5.07 16.41 -11.10
N ASP A 174 5.15 17.73 -10.95
CA ASP A 174 4.18 18.59 -10.24
C ASP A 174 2.71 18.31 -10.58
N SER A 175 2.41 17.85 -11.80
CA SER A 175 1.07 17.45 -12.25
C SER A 175 0.39 16.38 -11.39
N ILE A 176 1.13 15.61 -10.58
CA ILE A 176 0.53 14.67 -9.63
C ILE A 176 -0.34 15.37 -8.59
N LYS A 177 0.00 16.60 -8.19
CA LYS A 177 -0.74 17.37 -7.17
C LYS A 177 -2.19 17.62 -7.59
N GLU A 178 -2.44 17.84 -8.88
CA GLU A 178 -3.78 18.10 -9.43
C GLU A 178 -4.69 16.87 -9.39
N LYS A 179 -4.10 15.68 -9.30
CA LYS A 179 -4.80 14.41 -9.18
C LYS A 179 -5.06 14.02 -7.74
N MET A 180 -4.41 14.67 -6.77
CA MET A 180 -4.52 14.33 -5.35
C MET A 180 -5.79 14.90 -4.72
N VAL A 181 -6.47 14.05 -3.97
CA VAL A 181 -7.64 14.40 -3.15
C VAL A 181 -7.33 13.97 -1.72
N HIS A 182 -7.42 14.89 -0.78
CA HIS A 182 -7.07 14.65 0.62
C HIS A 182 -8.32 14.53 1.48
N TYR A 183 -8.33 13.52 2.34
CA TYR A 183 -9.33 13.38 3.41
C TYR A 183 -8.66 13.47 4.78
N SER A 184 -9.32 14.20 5.68
CA SER A 184 -8.91 14.29 7.08
C SER A 184 -9.11 12.94 7.79
N LYS A 185 -8.59 12.81 9.02
CA LYS A 185 -8.78 11.60 9.83
C LYS A 185 -10.27 11.33 10.10
N GLU A 186 -11.04 12.39 10.32
CA GLU A 186 -12.46 12.36 10.64
C GLU A 186 -13.30 11.88 9.44
N GLU A 187 -12.94 12.33 8.24
CA GLU A 187 -13.64 11.94 7.01
C GLU A 187 -13.27 10.53 6.54
N SER A 188 -12.05 10.10 6.83
CA SER A 188 -11.44 8.93 6.21
C SER A 188 -12.19 7.64 6.50
N ALA A 189 -12.66 7.44 7.72
CA ALA A 189 -13.38 6.22 8.09
C ALA A 189 -14.63 6.02 7.20
N THR A 190 -15.47 7.06 7.10
CA THR A 190 -16.67 7.02 6.27
C THR A 190 -16.35 6.87 4.80
N LYS A 191 -15.36 7.60 4.27
CA LYS A 191 -15.00 7.53 2.85
C LYS A 191 -14.41 6.17 2.45
N ILE A 192 -13.59 5.55 3.30
CA ILE A 192 -13.08 4.18 3.09
C ILE A 192 -14.22 3.17 3.15
N GLN A 193 -15.15 3.32 4.09
CA GLN A 193 -16.33 2.45 4.16
C GLN A 193 -17.18 2.54 2.89
N THR A 194 -17.45 3.75 2.40
CA THR A 194 -18.17 3.98 1.15
C THR A 194 -17.46 3.36 -0.05
N LEU A 195 -16.13 3.49 -0.16
CA LEU A 195 -15.33 2.86 -1.22
C LEU A 195 -15.56 1.35 -1.26
N HIS A 196 -15.56 0.68 -0.10
CA HIS A 196 -15.78 -0.77 -0.03
C HIS A 196 -17.24 -1.21 -0.09
N ALA A 197 -18.19 -0.30 0.12
CA ALA A 197 -19.62 -0.60 0.06
C ALA A 197 -20.15 -0.72 -1.37
N HIS A 198 -19.55 -0.01 -2.35
CA HIS A 198 -19.96 -0.07 -3.77
C HIS A 198 -19.85 -1.47 -4.39
N VAL A 199 -19.15 -2.40 -3.74
CA VAL A 199 -19.02 -3.81 -4.15
C VAL A 199 -20.28 -4.64 -3.82
N LYS A 200 -21.18 -4.15 -2.95
CA LYS A 200 -22.32 -4.94 -2.43
C LYS A 200 -23.65 -4.71 -3.16
N SER A 201 -23.73 -3.82 -4.15
CA SER A 201 -24.99 -3.45 -4.82
C SER A 201 -25.19 -4.02 -6.22
N GLU A 202 -24.28 -4.87 -6.72
CA GLU A 202 -24.37 -5.46 -8.07
C GLU A 202 -24.44 -7.00 -8.08
N ASN A 203 -24.95 -7.61 -7.01
CA ASN A 203 -25.34 -9.03 -6.98
C ASN A 203 -26.85 -9.18 -6.81
#